data_AF-A0A4Q3SI24-F1
#
_entry.id   AF-A0A4Q3SI24-F1
#
_cell.length_a   1.000
_cell.length_b   1.000
_cell.length_c   1.000
_cell.angle_alpha   90.00
_cell.angle_beta   90.00
_cell.angle_gamma   90.00
#
_symmetry.space_group_name_H-M   'P 1'
#
loop_
_entity.id
_entity.type
_entity.pdbx_description
1 polymer ?
#
loop_
_entity_poly.entity_id
_entity_poly.type
_entity_poly.pdbx_seq_one_letter_code
_entity_poly.pdbx_strand_id
1 'polypeptide(L)'
;MFDDYEIVVGLEVHAQLLTKSKLFCGDSSSFGAEANTHISPITMGHPGTLPKLNKEAVELSIKMGLACNCTITRHNYFARKNYFYPDLPKGYQITQHT
;
A
#
# COMPACT_ATOMS: atom_id res chain seq x y z
N MET A 1 -23.95 -35.87 14.68
CA MET A 1 -24.49 -35.14 13.52
C MET A 1 -24.32 -33.67 13.81
N PHE A 2 -23.16 -33.14 13.46
CA PHE A 2 -22.92 -31.70 13.34
C PHE A 2 -22.34 -31.46 11.94
N ASP A 3 -22.97 -32.07 10.92
CA ASP A 3 -22.40 -32.21 9.58
C ASP A 3 -23.19 -31.43 8.51
N ASP A 4 -24.11 -30.53 8.89
CA ASP A 4 -24.91 -29.76 7.93
C ASP A 4 -24.20 -28.49 7.41
N TYR A 5 -23.05 -28.13 7.98
CA TYR A 5 -22.33 -26.89 7.62
C TYR A 5 -20.81 -27.10 7.55
N GLU A 6 -20.18 -26.42 6.59
CA GLU A 6 -18.73 -26.37 6.40
C GLU A 6 -18.21 -24.95 6.71
N ILE A 7 -17.08 -24.85 7.42
CA ILE A 7 -16.43 -23.57 7.72
C ILE A 7 -15.47 -23.21 6.59
N VAL A 8 -15.68 -22.04 5.99
CA VAL A 8 -14.81 -21.47 4.96
C VAL A 8 -14.16 -20.19 5.50
N VAL A 9 -12.81 -20.14 5.51
CA VAL A 9 -12.04 -18.99 6.03
C VAL A 9 -11.11 -18.43 4.96
N GLY A 10 -11.16 -17.12 4.77
CA GLY A 10 -10.19 -16.35 4.00
C GLY A 10 -9.44 -15.36 4.89
N LEU A 11 -8.18 -15.09 4.57
CA LEU A 11 -7.33 -14.14 5.30
C LEU A 11 -6.91 -12.99 4.39
N GLU A 12 -7.00 -11.78 4.89
CA GLU A 12 -6.43 -10.58 4.27
C GLU A 12 -5.27 -10.10 5.13
N VAL A 13 -4.07 -10.10 4.55
CA VAL A 13 -2.83 -9.76 5.27
C VAL A 13 -2.21 -8.53 4.64
N HIS A 14 -2.05 -7.47 5.44
CA HIS A 14 -1.29 -6.29 5.08
C HIS A 14 0.09 -6.34 5.76
N ALA A 15 1.16 -6.30 4.97
CA ALA A 15 2.54 -6.28 5.46
C ALA A 15 3.24 -4.98 5.01
N GLN A 16 3.84 -4.27 5.96
CA GLN A 16 4.59 -3.05 5.67
C GLN A 16 5.97 -3.37 5.11
N LEU A 17 6.27 -2.87 3.91
CA LEU A 17 7.60 -2.99 3.32
C LEU A 17 8.61 -2.13 4.08
N LEU A 18 9.79 -2.69 4.35
CA LEU A 18 10.87 -2.02 5.07
C LEU A 18 11.71 -1.13 4.13
N THR A 19 11.05 -0.21 3.43
CA THR A 19 11.74 0.80 2.61
C THR A 19 12.22 1.97 3.47
N LYS A 20 13.15 2.78 2.96
CA LYS A 20 13.62 4.01 3.64
C LYS A 20 12.67 5.20 3.47
N SER A 21 12.03 5.30 2.31
CA SER A 21 11.04 6.31 1.98
C SER A 21 9.68 5.71 1.70
N LYS A 22 8.62 6.52 1.80
CA LYS A 22 7.24 6.12 1.50
C LYS A 22 7.05 5.69 0.05
N LEU A 23 5.90 5.05 -0.23
CA LEU A 23 5.60 4.46 -1.53
C LEU A 23 5.52 5.47 -2.68
N PHE A 24 5.05 6.70 -2.41
CA PHE A 24 4.76 7.71 -3.44
C PHE A 24 5.45 9.07 -3.23
N CYS A 25 6.33 9.20 -2.23
CA CYS A 25 7.07 10.43 -1.94
C CYS A 25 8.38 10.12 -1.19
N GLY A 26 9.21 11.15 -0.99
CA GLY A 26 10.53 11.03 -0.36
C GLY A 26 10.53 11.02 1.17
N ASP A 27 9.36 11.18 1.81
CA ASP A 27 9.26 11.22 3.28
C ASP A 27 9.72 9.89 3.89
N SER A 28 10.30 9.95 5.10
CA SER A 28 10.73 8.75 5.83
C SER A 28 9.55 7.82 6.14
N SER A 29 9.81 6.52 6.08
CA SER A 29 8.90 5.44 6.52
C SER A 29 9.28 4.86 7.89
N SER A 30 10.24 5.45 8.60
CA SER A 30 10.63 5.02 9.94
C SER A 30 9.51 5.20 10.96
N PHE A 31 9.43 4.25 11.90
CA PHE A 31 8.50 4.29 13.02
C PHE A 31 9.05 5.14 14.19
N GLY A 32 8.15 5.68 15.03
CA GLY A 32 8.51 6.31 16.31
C GLY A 32 8.86 7.80 16.27
N ALA A 33 8.60 8.48 15.15
CA ALA A 33 8.78 9.93 15.06
C ALA A 33 7.62 10.70 15.72
N GLU A 34 7.89 11.96 16.08
CA GLU A 34 6.86 12.90 16.55
C GLU A 34 5.73 13.08 15.53
N ALA A 35 4.55 13.42 16.02
CA ALA A 35 3.36 13.60 15.18
C ALA A 35 3.62 14.59 14.04
N ASN A 36 3.24 14.21 12.82
CA ASN A 36 3.31 15.08 11.63
C ASN A 36 4.72 15.60 11.29
N THR A 37 5.79 14.83 11.58
CA THR A 37 7.17 15.21 11.22
C THR A 37 7.73 14.49 10.00
N HIS A 38 7.22 13.31 9.66
CA HIS A 38 7.55 12.60 8.42
C HIS A 38 6.50 12.85 7.35
N ILE A 39 6.22 14.11 7.03
CA ILE A 39 5.19 14.51 6.08
C ILE A 39 5.69 15.55 5.08
N SER A 40 4.99 15.63 3.96
CA SER A 40 5.18 16.61 2.89
C SER A 40 3.83 16.93 2.26
N PRO A 41 3.75 17.94 1.37
CA PRO A 41 2.52 18.23 0.61
C PRO A 41 1.94 17.00 -0.11
N ILE A 42 2.76 16.05 -0.56
CA ILE A 42 2.30 14.81 -1.22
C ILE A 42 1.62 13.86 -0.21
N THR A 43 2.24 13.67 0.97
CA THR A 43 1.64 12.89 2.06
C THR A 43 0.30 13.51 2.46
N MET A 44 0.26 14.83 2.63
CA MET A 44 -0.91 15.60 3.07
C MET A 44 -1.97 15.81 1.97
N GLY A 45 -1.77 15.32 0.75
CA GLY A 45 -2.75 15.45 -0.33
C GLY A 45 -3.02 16.89 -0.76
N HIS A 46 -2.04 17.79 -0.64
CA HIS A 46 -2.20 19.18 -1.05
C HIS A 46 -2.51 19.31 -2.55
N PRO A 47 -3.32 20.31 -2.95
CA PRO A 47 -3.63 20.58 -4.36
C PRO A 47 -2.36 20.74 -5.21
N GLY A 48 -2.38 20.17 -6.40
CA GLY A 48 -1.28 20.28 -7.38
C GLY A 48 -0.11 19.31 -7.17
N THR A 49 -0.11 18.49 -6.11
CA THR A 49 0.94 17.49 -5.87
C THR A 49 0.72 16.22 -6.69
N LEU A 50 1.82 15.53 -7.06
CA LEU A 50 1.79 14.29 -7.85
C LEU A 50 2.59 13.18 -7.16
N PRO A 51 2.11 11.91 -7.18
CA PRO A 51 2.82 10.77 -6.60
C PRO A 51 3.98 10.30 -7.50
N LYS A 52 5.07 9.83 -6.88
CA LYS A 52 6.18 9.17 -7.59
C LYS A 52 6.51 7.83 -6.95
N LEU A 53 6.36 6.75 -7.71
CA LEU A 53 6.54 5.38 -7.22
C LEU A 53 7.95 5.10 -6.71
N ASN A 54 8.04 4.44 -5.56
CA ASN A 54 9.27 3.95 -4.98
C ASN A 54 9.74 2.65 -5.66
N LYS A 55 10.96 2.65 -6.19
CA LYS A 55 11.58 1.50 -6.87
C LYS A 55 11.83 0.32 -5.94
N GLU A 56 12.32 0.56 -4.73
CA GLU A 56 12.60 -0.48 -3.73
C GLU A 56 11.32 -1.19 -3.31
N ALA A 57 10.21 -0.45 -3.19
CA ALA A 57 8.92 -1.04 -2.88
C ALA A 57 8.46 -2.04 -3.96
N VAL A 58 8.72 -1.76 -5.24
CA VAL A 58 8.43 -2.68 -6.35
C VAL A 58 9.31 -3.92 -6.29
N GLU A 59 10.61 -3.75 -6.06
CA GLU A 59 11.57 -4.86 -5.93
C GLU A 59 11.18 -5.82 -4.79
N LEU A 60 10.84 -5.27 -3.62
CA LEU A 60 10.39 -6.06 -2.47
C LEU A 60 9.05 -6.76 -2.74
N SER A 61 8.12 -6.10 -3.43
CA SER A 61 6.82 -6.68 -3.78
C SER A 61 6.96 -7.85 -4.76
N ILE A 62 7.83 -7.72 -5.78
CA ILE A 62 8.15 -8.82 -6.71
C ILE A 62 8.82 -9.97 -5.96
N LYS A 63 9.78 -9.67 -5.09
CA LYS A 63 10.47 -10.68 -4.27
C LYS A 63 9.48 -11.45 -3.39
N MET A 64 8.52 -10.77 -2.78
CA MET A 64 7.44 -11.40 -2.01
C MET A 64 6.57 -12.31 -2.90
N GLY A 65 6.15 -11.83 -4.06
CA GLY A 65 5.38 -12.65 -5.01
C GLY A 65 6.12 -13.93 -5.42
N LEU A 66 7.42 -13.84 -5.74
CA LEU A 66 8.24 -15.02 -6.06
C LEU A 66 8.38 -15.97 -4.86
N ALA A 67 8.59 -15.45 -3.65
CA ALA A 67 8.68 -16.25 -2.43
C ALA A 67 7.37 -17.00 -2.11
N CYS A 68 6.22 -16.42 -2.48
CA CYS A 68 4.90 -17.04 -2.36
C CYS A 68 4.49 -17.88 -3.58
N ASN A 69 5.41 -18.17 -4.51
CA ASN A 69 5.15 -18.92 -5.75
C ASN A 69 4.04 -18.30 -6.62
N CYS A 70 3.87 -16.98 -6.57
CA CYS A 70 2.95 -16.26 -7.44
C CYS A 70 3.53 -16.10 -8.85
N THR A 71 2.64 -16.01 -9.84
CA THR A 71 3.03 -15.58 -11.20
C THR A 71 3.05 -14.06 -11.26
N ILE A 72 4.18 -13.49 -11.67
CA ILE A 72 4.35 -12.04 -11.73
C ILE A 72 3.87 -11.51 -13.08
N THR A 73 2.90 -10.59 -13.06
CA THR A 73 2.45 -9.90 -14.28
C THR A 73 3.53 -9.00 -14.86
N ARG A 74 3.59 -8.91 -16.19
CA ARG A 74 4.47 -7.98 -16.90
C ARG A 74 3.97 -6.54 -16.90
N HIS A 75 2.65 -6.37 -16.83
CA HIS A 75 1.99 -5.08 -16.87
C HIS A 75 1.09 -4.94 -15.66
N ASN A 76 1.27 -3.84 -14.94
CA ASN A 76 0.46 -3.49 -13.79
C ASN A 76 0.26 -1.98 -13.75
N TYR A 77 -0.91 -1.57 -13.27
CA TYR A 77 -1.30 -0.17 -13.11
C TYR A 77 -1.80 0.04 -11.69
N PHE A 78 -1.61 1.27 -11.19
CA PHE A 78 -2.24 1.69 -9.95
C PHE A 78 -3.63 2.27 -10.22
N ALA A 79 -4.59 1.91 -9.38
CA ALA A 79 -5.95 2.41 -9.34
C ALA A 79 -6.19 3.28 -8.09
N ARG A 80 -7.28 4.05 -8.10
CA ARG A 80 -7.73 4.85 -6.95
C ARG A 80 -8.93 4.17 -6.31
N LYS A 81 -8.78 3.73 -5.05
CA LYS A 81 -9.89 3.25 -4.20
C LYS A 81 -10.43 4.44 -3.41
N ASN A 82 -11.57 4.98 -3.82
CA ASN A 82 -12.12 6.23 -3.29
C ASN A 82 -13.00 5.97 -2.05
N TYR A 83 -12.73 6.67 -0.96
CA TYR A 83 -13.55 6.70 0.25
C TYR A 83 -13.13 7.88 1.14
N PHE A 84 -14.05 8.35 1.98
CA PHE A 84 -13.79 9.47 2.89
C PHE A 84 -13.45 8.96 4.27
N TYR A 85 -12.25 9.29 4.74
CA TYR A 85 -11.84 9.07 6.11
C TYR A 85 -10.77 10.08 6.52
N PRO A 86 -10.73 10.57 7.78
CA PRO A 86 -9.82 11.65 8.17
C PRO A 86 -8.32 11.35 8.03
N ASP A 87 -7.91 10.08 8.09
CA ASP A 87 -6.50 9.66 7.88
C ASP A 87 -6.10 9.54 6.40
N LEU A 88 -7.06 9.72 5.48
CA LEU A 88 -6.88 9.55 4.05
C LEU A 88 -7.01 10.92 3.34
N PRO A 89 -5.96 11.76 3.38
CA PRO A 89 -6.06 13.18 3.00
C PRO A 89 -6.43 13.42 1.53
N LYS A 90 -6.25 12.43 0.66
CA LYS A 90 -6.57 12.54 -0.78
C LYS A 90 -8.01 12.15 -1.12
N GLY A 91 -8.77 11.59 -0.18
CA GLY A 91 -10.08 10.98 -0.45
C GLY A 91 -10.02 9.70 -1.29
N TYR A 92 -8.81 9.18 -1.54
CA TYR A 92 -8.58 7.89 -2.17
C TYR A 92 -7.24 7.28 -1.76
N GLN A 93 -7.22 5.96 -1.70
CA GLN A 93 -6.01 5.16 -1.57
C GLN A 93 -5.52 4.77 -2.97
N ILE A 94 -4.22 4.96 -3.23
CA ILE A 94 -3.60 4.43 -4.44
C ILE A 94 -3.29 2.96 -4.17
N THR A 95 -3.92 2.05 -4.92
CA THR A 95 -3.82 0.59 -4.78
C THR A 95 -3.77 -0.07 -6.16
N GLN A 96 -3.84 -1.40 -6.23
CA GLN A 96 -4.05 -2.14 -7.47
C GLN A 96 -5.51 -2.59 -7.55
N HIS A 97 -6.10 -2.53 -8.74
CA HIS A 97 -7.38 -3.14 -9.09
C HIS A 97 -7.24 -3.63 -10.54
N THR A 98 -7.86 -4.77 -10.85
CA THR A 98 -7.86 -5.33 -12.20
C THR A 98 -8.66 -4.49 -13.17
#